data_AF-A0ABC8SDG0-F1
#
_entry.id   AF-A0ABC8SDG0-F1
#
_cell.length_a   1.000
_cell.length_b   1.000
_cell.length_c   1.000
_cell.angle_alpha   90.00
_cell.angle_beta   90.00
_cell.angle_gamma   90.00
#
_symmetry.space_group_name_H-M   'P 1'
#
loop_
_entity.id
_entity.type
_entity.pdbx_description
1 polymer ?
#
loop_
_entity_poly.entity_id
_entity_poly.type
_entity_poly.pdbx_seq_one_letter_code
_entity_poly.pdbx_strand_id
1 'polypeptide(L)' 'MVGYEEGKEKVSMVEMMKDKGPVWDEIVRESKLVPTKMEEVGAWWLADIAFASLSFHS' A
#
# COMPACT_ATOMS: atom_id res chain seq x y z
N MET A 1 -4.48 -13.34 11.40
CA MET A 1 -3.80 -13.37 10.09
C MET A 1 -4.91 -13.41 9.05
N VAL A 2 -5.15 -12.31 8.33
CA VAL A 2 -6.18 -12.31 7.28
C VAL A 2 -5.60 -13.10 6.11
N GLY A 3 -6.14 -14.29 5.85
CA GLY A 3 -5.72 -15.16 4.76
C GLY A 3 -6.14 -14.61 3.40
N TYR A 4 -5.35 -14.89 2.38
CA TYR A 4 -5.73 -14.69 0.99
C TYR A 4 -6.96 -15.56 0.69
N GLU A 5 -8.09 -14.94 0.38
CA GLU A 5 -9.28 -15.64 -0.11
C GLU A 5 -9.27 -15.59 -1.64
N GLU A 6 -9.05 -16.75 -2.23
CA GLU A 6 -9.09 -16.95 -3.68
C GLU A 6 -10.49 -16.57 -4.20
N GLY A 7 -10.56 -15.63 -5.15
CA GLY A 7 -11.82 -15.14 -5.73
C GLY A 7 -12.31 -13.77 -5.27
N LYS A 8 -11.62 -13.10 -4.32
CA LYS A 8 -11.87 -11.67 -4.05
C LYS A 8 -11.37 -10.79 -5.20
N GLU A 9 -12.14 -9.73 -5.50
CA GLU A 9 -11.78 -8.73 -6.51
C GLU A 9 -10.40 -8.14 -6.20
N LYS A 10 -9.56 -7.97 -7.24
CA LYS A 10 -8.24 -7.34 -7.08
C LYS A 10 -8.45 -5.92 -6.59
N VAL A 11 -7.94 -5.63 -5.40
CA VAL A 11 -7.97 -4.27 -4.83
C VAL A 11 -6.70 -3.54 -5.23
N SER A 12 -6.81 -2.31 -5.73
CA SER A 12 -5.66 -1.45 -6.05
C SER A 12 -5.18 -0.72 -4.79
N MET A 13 -3.92 -0.94 -4.44
CA MET A 13 -3.21 -0.21 -3.40
C MET A 13 -3.10 1.27 -3.76
N VAL A 14 -2.92 1.62 -5.03
CA VAL A 14 -2.91 3.02 -5.48
C VAL A 14 -4.22 3.72 -5.10
N GLU A 15 -5.36 3.09 -5.40
CA GLU A 15 -6.67 3.66 -5.07
C GLU A 15 -6.93 3.73 -3.55
N MET A 16 -6.53 2.71 -2.79
CA MET A 16 -6.70 2.71 -1.34
C MET A 16 -5.88 3.80 -0.63
N MET A 17 -4.69 4.08 -1.16
CA MET A 17 -3.70 4.94 -0.53
C MET A 17 -3.77 6.40 -1.00
N LYS A 18 -4.44 6.72 -2.11
CA LYS A 18 -4.40 8.06 -2.73
C LYS A 18 -4.66 9.25 -1.78
N ASP A 19 -5.55 9.08 -0.80
CA ASP A 19 -5.94 10.15 0.14
C ASP A 19 -5.31 10.00 1.54
N LYS A 20 -4.32 9.11 1.70
CA LYS A 20 -3.71 8.80 3.00
C LYS A 20 -2.49 9.65 3.37
N GLY A 21 -2.14 10.65 2.55
CA GLY A 21 -1.04 11.58 2.84
C GLY A 21 -1.12 12.22 4.24
N PRO A 22 -2.26 12.83 4.63
CA PRO A 22 -2.40 13.43 5.96
C PRO A 22 -2.27 12.41 7.11
N VAL A 23 -2.75 11.18 6.90
CA VAL A 23 -2.61 10.09 7.90
C VAL A 23 -1.13 9.70 8.05
N TRP A 24 -0.38 9.68 6.95
CA TRP A 24 1.07 9.46 7.00
C TRP A 24 1.79 10.58 7.76
N ASP A 25 1.40 11.84 7.53
CA ASP A 25 1.96 12.99 8.26
C ASP A 25 1.73 12.88 9.78
N GLU A 26 0.53 12.42 10.18
CA GLU A 26 0.22 12.14 11.59
C GLU A 26 1.11 11.02 12.15
N ILE A 27 1.29 9.91 11.42
CA ILE A 27 2.16 8.80 11.83
C ILE A 27 3.60 9.28 12.01
N VAL A 28 4.14 10.04 11.06
CA VAL A 28 5.50 10.57 11.11
C VAL A 28 5.69 11.45 12.34
N ARG A 29 4.73 12.34 12.61
CA ARG A 29 4.77 13.23 13.78
C ARG A 29 4.69 12.46 15.10
N GLU A 30 3.72 11.56 15.24
CA GLU A 30 3.45 10.86 16.50
C GLU A 30 4.52 9.83 16.84
N SER A 31 5.04 9.15 15.81
CA SER A 31 6.10 8.15 15.96
C SER A 31 7.51 8.77 15.90
N LYS A 32 7.63 10.10 15.74
CA LYS A 32 8.90 10.85 15.63
C LYS A 32 9.82 10.28 14.54
N LEU A 33 9.25 9.95 13.38
CA LEU A 33 9.98 9.42 12.25
C LEU A 33 10.72 10.55 11.51
N VAL A 34 11.61 10.15 10.60
CA VAL A 34 12.22 11.09 9.65
C VAL A 34 11.11 11.75 8.81
N PRO A 35 11.07 13.09 8.69
CA PRO A 35 10.07 13.78 7.88
C PRO A 35 10.12 13.30 6.43
N THR A 36 9.04 12.68 5.99
CA THR A 36 8.87 12.13 4.64
C THR A 36 7.42 12.29 4.23
N LYS A 37 7.18 12.48 2.94
CA LYS A 37 5.83 12.39 2.38
C LYS A 37 5.52 10.96 1.97
N MET A 38 4.25 10.61 1.96
CA MET A 38 3.82 9.25 1.65
C MET A 38 4.22 8.83 0.23
N GLU A 39 4.16 9.75 -0.74
CA GLU A 39 4.55 9.52 -2.13
C GLU A 39 6.07 9.32 -2.33
N GLU A 40 6.90 9.76 -1.38
CA GLU A 40 8.36 9.59 -1.43
C GLU A 40 8.78 8.19 -0.99
N VAL A 41 8.01 7.56 -0.10
CA VAL A 41 8.33 6.25 0.50
C VAL A 41 7.42 5.11 0.01
N GLY A 42 6.24 5.45 -0.52
CA GLY A 42 5.22 4.50 -0.94
C GLY A 42 5.10 4.38 -2.46
N ALA A 43 5.75 3.38 -3.05
CA ALA A 43 5.56 3.03 -4.46
C ALA A 43 4.35 2.09 -4.65
N TRP A 44 3.12 2.59 -4.42
CA TRP A 44 1.90 1.77 -4.41
C TRP A 44 1.61 1.08 -5.75
N TRP A 45 1.95 1.70 -6.88
CA TRP A 45 1.84 1.08 -8.20
C TRP A 45 2.74 -0.14 -8.34
N LEU A 46 3.91 -0.13 -7.70
CA LEU A 46 4.84 -1.25 -7.70
C LEU A 46 4.29 -2.40 -6.84
N ALA A 47 3.64 -2.06 -5.71
CA ALA A 47 2.92 -3.04 -4.90
C ALA A 47 1.78 -3.70 -5.72
N ASP A 48 1.01 -2.91 -6.46
CA ASP A 48 -0.03 -3.44 -7.36
C ASP A 48 0.55 -4.43 -8.39
N ILE A 49 1.70 -4.12 -9.02
CA ILE A 49 2.35 -5.04 -9.96
C ILE A 49 2.86 -6.31 -9.26
N ALA A 50 3.52 -6.16 -8.11
CA ALA A 50 4.07 -7.28 -7.36
C ALA A 50 2.97 -8.27 -6.95
N PHE A 51 1.86 -7.74 -6.42
CA PHE A 51 0.72 -8.56 -5.97
C PHE A 51 -0.20 -9.00 -7.11
N ALA A 52 -0.18 -8.34 -8.27
CA ALA A 52 -0.92 -8.80 -9.45
C ALA A 52 -0.35 -10.08 -10.08
N SER A 53 0.96 -10.35 -9.89
CA SER A 53 1.69 -11.46 -10.54
C SER A 53 1.80 -12.74 -9.70
N LEU A 54 1.39 -12.72 -8.42
CA LEU A 54 1.38 -13.92 -7.57
C LEU A 54 0.27 -14.94 -7.94
N SER A 55 -0.45 -14.71 -9.04
CA SER A 55 -1.36 -15.70 -9.65
C SER A 55 -0.70 -16.56 -10.75
N PHE A 56 0.60 -16.41 -11.05
CA PHE A 56 1.32 -17.38 -11.89
C PHE A 56 1.74 -18.60 -11.05
N HIS A 57 0.76 -19.43 -10.66
CA HIS A 57 1.03 -20.83 -10.36
C HIS A 57 0.60 -21.67 -11.58
N SER A 58 1.64 -22.28 -12.18
CA SER A 58 1.73 -23.66 -12.69
C SER A 58 0.49 -24.34 -13.26
#